data_AF-A0A9E1GYS6-F1
#
_entry.id   AF-A0A9E1GYS6-F1
#
_cell.length_a   1.000
_cell.length_b   1.000
_cell.length_c   1.000
_cell.angle_alpha   90.00
_cell.angle_beta   90.00
_cell.angle_gamma   90.00
#
_symmetry.space_group_name_H-M   'P 1'
#
loop_
_entity.id
_entity.type
_entity.pdbx_description
1 polymer ?
#
loop_
_entity_poly.entity_id
_entity_poly.type
_entity_poly.pdbx_seq_one_letter_code
_entity_poly.pdbx_strand_id
1 'polypeptide(L)'
;MKNKLKNYFQTQFHFSSLETDKILYGLEALVSESVKFLILLFIALSLGYADEMLVATIVLLSIRSNSGGLHFSHFFSCLAFTTAFYAAVIGLAQHPLPPKLFSLGLVLALGVFALVGPITSLMRPRLQPQDVQHYSKRVIFLLLIYSSILILFETLPYRNVIYWVIVLQIFQLLCARIARKGEIYEEVYDTENL
;
A
#
# COMPACT_ATOMS: atom_id res chain seq x y z
N MET A 1 -2.34 -28.58 -1.94
CA MET A 1 -3.52 -27.78 -1.53
C MET A 1 -4.10 -26.97 -2.70
N LYS A 2 -3.28 -26.19 -3.41
CA LYS A 2 -3.69 -25.36 -4.57
C LYS A 2 -4.45 -26.13 -5.67
N ASN A 3 -3.98 -27.30 -6.07
CA ASN A 3 -4.65 -28.13 -7.10
C ASN A 3 -6.01 -28.69 -6.65
N LYS A 4 -6.19 -28.96 -5.35
CA LYS A 4 -7.49 -29.40 -4.81
C LYS A 4 -8.51 -28.26 -4.80
N LEU A 5 -8.10 -27.05 -4.39
CA LEU A 5 -8.98 -25.87 -4.48
C LEU A 5 -9.28 -25.49 -5.94
N LYS A 6 -8.29 -25.56 -6.84
CA LYS A 6 -8.50 -25.29 -8.26
C LYS A 6 -9.57 -26.20 -8.86
N ASN A 7 -9.45 -27.50 -8.62
CA ASN A 7 -10.44 -28.47 -9.06
C ASN A 7 -11.81 -28.21 -8.42
N TYR A 8 -11.87 -27.86 -7.13
CA TYR A 8 -13.13 -27.54 -6.44
C TYR A 8 -13.84 -26.34 -7.07
N PHE A 9 -13.13 -25.24 -7.32
CA PHE A 9 -13.69 -24.04 -7.96
C PHE A 9 -14.18 -24.29 -9.38
N GLN A 10 -13.43 -25.06 -10.17
CA GLN A 10 -13.80 -25.38 -11.55
C GLN A 10 -14.99 -26.35 -11.63
N THR A 11 -15.09 -27.30 -10.69
CA THR A 11 -16.14 -28.33 -10.70
C THR A 11 -17.44 -27.90 -10.04
N GLN A 12 -17.40 -27.10 -8.98
CA GLN A 12 -18.60 -26.67 -8.24
C GLN A 12 -19.14 -25.32 -8.70
N PHE A 13 -18.26 -24.38 -9.08
CA PHE A 13 -18.67 -23.01 -9.44
C PHE A 13 -18.52 -22.73 -10.94
N HIS A 14 -18.06 -23.70 -11.73
CA HIS A 14 -17.87 -23.58 -13.18
C HIS A 14 -17.01 -22.39 -13.62
N PHE A 15 -16.10 -21.92 -12.76
CA PHE A 15 -15.19 -20.83 -13.11
C PHE A 15 -14.20 -21.26 -14.20
N SER A 16 -13.86 -20.34 -15.09
CA SER A 16 -12.76 -20.52 -16.04
C SER A 16 -11.43 -20.71 -15.31
N SER A 17 -10.43 -21.26 -15.99
CA SER A 17 -9.07 -21.40 -15.45
C SER A 17 -8.50 -20.04 -15.00
N LEU A 18 -8.72 -18.99 -15.80
CA LEU A 18 -8.27 -17.63 -15.52
C LEU A 18 -8.95 -17.05 -14.27
N GLU A 19 -10.27 -17.23 -14.12
CA GLU A 19 -11.00 -16.76 -12.93
C GLU A 19 -10.55 -17.51 -11.68
N THR A 20 -10.37 -18.82 -11.79
CA THR A 20 -9.89 -19.65 -10.68
C THR A 20 -8.48 -19.23 -10.24
N ASP A 21 -7.58 -18.94 -11.17
CA ASP A 21 -6.23 -18.50 -10.86
C ASP A 21 -6.21 -17.10 -10.22
N LYS A 22 -7.09 -16.19 -10.63
CA LYS A 22 -7.29 -14.88 -9.97
C LYS A 22 -7.78 -15.03 -8.53
N ILE A 23 -8.76 -15.90 -8.28
CA ILE A 23 -9.31 -16.16 -6.94
C ILE A 23 -8.22 -16.75 -6.04
N LEU A 24 -7.50 -17.77 -6.53
CA LEU A 24 -6.43 -18.41 -5.78
C LEU A 24 -5.31 -17.43 -5.45
N TYR A 25 -4.91 -16.58 -6.39
CA TYR A 25 -3.94 -15.52 -6.15
C TYR A 25 -4.43 -14.53 -5.08
N GLY A 26 -5.69 -14.11 -5.15
CA GLY A 26 -6.30 -13.23 -4.15
C GLY A 26 -6.31 -13.85 -2.74
N LEU A 27 -6.64 -15.13 -2.63
CA LEU A 27 -6.62 -15.87 -1.37
C LEU A 27 -5.20 -16.03 -0.81
N GLU A 28 -4.22 -16.37 -1.66
CA GLU A 28 -2.82 -16.46 -1.25
C GLU A 28 -2.28 -15.12 -0.76
N ALA A 29 -2.61 -14.02 -1.46
CA ALA A 29 -2.26 -12.68 -1.04
C ALA A 29 -2.92 -12.33 0.30
N LEU A 30 -4.22 -12.62 0.47
CA LEU A 30 -4.94 -12.35 1.72
C LEU A 30 -4.31 -13.09 2.90
N VAL A 31 -4.07 -14.40 2.77
CA VAL A 31 -3.43 -15.20 3.81
C VAL A 31 -2.03 -14.68 4.11
N SER A 32 -1.25 -14.33 3.10
CA SER A 32 0.09 -13.78 3.27
C SER A 32 0.08 -12.45 4.05
N GLU A 33 -0.82 -11.52 3.71
CA GLU A 33 -1.00 -10.28 4.44
C GLU A 33 -1.48 -10.50 5.88
N SER A 34 -2.42 -11.44 6.10
CA SER A 34 -2.90 -11.78 7.45
C SER A 34 -1.78 -12.34 8.34
N VAL A 35 -0.94 -13.23 7.80
CA VAL A 35 0.20 -13.79 8.55
C VAL A 35 1.20 -12.68 8.90
N LYS A 36 1.54 -11.80 7.95
CA LYS A 36 2.42 -10.65 8.21
C LYS A 36 1.85 -9.73 9.29
N PHE A 37 0.55 -9.42 9.21
CA PHE A 37 -0.12 -8.60 10.21
C PHE A 37 -0.03 -9.22 11.61
N LEU A 38 -0.28 -10.53 11.77
CA LEU A 38 -0.20 -11.20 13.06
C LEU A 38 1.23 -11.21 13.63
N ILE A 39 2.24 -11.45 12.79
CA ILE A 39 3.66 -11.39 13.20
C ILE A 39 4.00 -9.99 13.71
N LEU A 40 3.65 -8.96 12.95
CA LEU A 40 3.94 -7.58 13.30
C LEU A 40 3.18 -7.14 14.55
N LEU A 41 1.94 -7.58 14.72
CA LEU A 41 1.14 -7.30 15.91
C LEU A 41 1.76 -7.91 17.16
N PHE A 42 2.26 -9.14 17.09
CA PHE A 42 2.97 -9.78 18.19
C PHE A 42 4.25 -9.02 18.58
N ILE A 43 5.01 -8.54 17.58
CA ILE A 43 6.20 -7.71 17.80
C ILE A 43 5.79 -6.38 18.46
N ALA A 44 4.77 -5.70 17.93
CA ALA A 44 4.31 -4.41 18.44
C ALA A 44 3.76 -4.51 19.87
N LEU A 45 3.02 -5.59 20.19
CA LEU A 45 2.56 -5.88 21.55
C LEU A 45 3.73 -6.04 22.51
N SER A 46 4.77 -6.76 22.11
CA SER A 46 5.97 -6.99 22.93
C SER A 46 6.76 -5.70 23.20
N LEU A 47 6.65 -4.71 22.30
CA LEU A 47 7.32 -3.42 22.39
C LEU A 47 6.43 -2.30 22.97
N GLY A 48 5.15 -2.56 23.22
CA GLY A 48 4.19 -1.57 23.72
C GLY A 48 3.67 -0.57 22.67
N TYR A 49 3.81 -0.88 21.37
CA TYR A 49 3.38 -0.02 20.25
C TYR A 49 2.20 -0.60 19.44
N ALA A 50 1.38 -1.44 20.09
CA ALA A 50 0.29 -2.14 19.41
C ALA A 50 -0.76 -1.15 18.87
N ASP A 51 -1.11 -0.11 19.63
CA ASP A 51 -2.11 0.87 19.23
C ASP A 51 -1.64 1.70 18.03
N GLU A 52 -0.39 2.16 18.04
CA GLU A 52 0.22 2.87 16.92
C GLU A 52 0.23 2.01 15.67
N MET A 53 0.59 0.72 15.80
CA MET A 53 0.57 -0.21 14.69
C MET A 53 -0.86 -0.42 14.15
N LEU A 54 -1.86 -0.56 15.01
CA LEU A 54 -3.26 -0.75 14.60
C LEU A 54 -3.79 0.48 13.87
N VAL A 55 -3.58 1.68 14.43
CA VAL A 55 -3.95 2.95 13.78
C VAL A 55 -3.23 3.09 12.44
N ALA A 56 -1.92 2.83 12.40
CA ALA A 56 -1.15 2.88 11.17
C ALA A 56 -1.70 1.90 10.12
N THR A 57 -2.08 0.70 10.53
CA THR A 57 -2.65 -0.32 9.64
C THR A 57 -3.98 0.12 9.04
N ILE A 58 -4.88 0.69 9.83
CA ILE A 58 -6.20 1.15 9.34
C ILE A 58 -6.02 2.25 8.28
N VAL A 59 -5.17 3.24 8.56
CA VAL A 59 -4.90 4.35 7.64
C VAL A 59 -4.16 3.86 6.41
N LEU A 60 -3.19 2.97 6.58
CA LEU A 60 -2.45 2.40 5.47
C LEU A 60 -3.38 1.60 4.55
N LEU A 61 -4.24 0.73 5.09
CA LEU A 61 -5.16 -0.07 4.30
C LEU A 61 -6.17 0.78 3.54
N SER A 62 -6.69 1.86 4.13
CA SER A 62 -7.66 2.74 3.45
C SER A 62 -7.05 3.42 2.22
N ILE A 63 -5.79 3.86 2.31
CA ILE A 63 -5.05 4.49 1.21
C ILE A 63 -4.53 3.44 0.22
N ARG A 64 -3.85 2.40 0.72
CA ARG A 64 -3.15 1.37 -0.09
C ARG A 64 -4.11 0.53 -0.91
N SER A 65 -5.31 0.23 -0.41
CA SER A 65 -6.30 -0.56 -1.17
C SER A 65 -6.74 0.14 -2.46
N ASN A 66 -6.67 1.47 -2.49
CA ASN A 66 -7.07 2.30 -3.64
C ASN A 66 -5.88 2.84 -4.44
N SER A 67 -4.70 2.99 -3.83
CA SER A 67 -3.49 3.52 -4.46
C SER A 67 -2.50 2.45 -4.94
N GLY A 68 -2.57 1.24 -4.37
CA GLY A 68 -1.61 0.17 -4.59
C GLY A 68 -0.31 0.38 -3.81
N GLY A 69 0.79 -0.20 -4.31
CA GLY A 69 2.08 -0.12 -3.65
C GLY A 69 3.10 -1.14 -4.15
N LEU A 70 4.27 -1.16 -3.51
CA LEU A 70 5.33 -2.13 -3.79
C LEU A 70 4.91 -3.53 -3.35
N HIS A 71 5.15 -4.52 -4.20
CA HIS A 71 4.97 -5.93 -3.87
C HIS A 71 6.20 -6.69 -4.37
N PHE A 72 6.92 -7.33 -3.45
CA PHE A 72 8.08 -8.15 -3.78
C PHE A 72 7.63 -9.58 -4.11
N SER A 73 8.39 -10.29 -4.95
CA SER A 73 8.13 -11.69 -5.29
C SER A 73 8.25 -12.64 -4.09
N HIS A 74 9.05 -12.26 -3.09
CA HIS A 74 9.36 -13.10 -1.94
C HIS A 74 8.68 -12.61 -0.66
N PHE A 75 8.09 -13.56 0.08
CA PHE A 75 7.42 -13.31 1.36
C PHE A 75 8.32 -12.58 2.36
N PHE A 76 9.57 -13.03 2.53
CA PHE A 76 10.49 -12.44 3.51
C PHE A 76 10.90 -11.02 3.15
N SER A 77 11.09 -10.71 1.87
CA SER A 77 11.37 -9.34 1.41
C SER A 77 10.18 -8.43 1.68
N CYS A 78 8.95 -8.89 1.42
CA CYS A 78 7.72 -8.18 1.80
C CYS A 78 7.63 -7.98 3.31
N LEU A 79 7.87 -9.02 4.11
CA LEU A 79 7.81 -8.92 5.57
C LEU A 79 8.84 -7.92 6.11
N ALA A 80 10.09 -7.98 5.62
CA ALA A 80 11.15 -7.06 6.01
C ALA A 80 10.79 -5.62 5.65
N PHE A 81 10.30 -5.39 4.43
CA PHE A 81 9.86 -4.06 3.98
C PHE A 81 8.71 -3.52 4.83
N THR A 82 7.67 -4.34 5.06
CA THR A 82 6.53 -3.94 5.89
C THR A 82 6.97 -3.66 7.33
N THR A 83 7.87 -4.47 7.90
CA THR A 83 8.45 -4.23 9.24
C THR A 83 9.18 -2.89 9.29
N ALA A 84 10.04 -2.61 8.30
CA ALA A 84 10.77 -1.35 8.19
C ALA A 84 9.82 -0.15 8.04
N PHE A 85 8.73 -0.29 7.28
CA PHE A 85 7.70 0.73 7.14
C PHE A 85 7.07 1.07 8.49
N TYR A 86 6.58 0.09 9.25
CA TYR A 86 5.98 0.34 10.56
C TYR A 86 7.00 0.89 11.57
N ALA A 87 8.23 0.37 11.57
CA ALA A 87 9.30 0.89 12.42
C ALA A 87 9.62 2.36 12.12
N ALA A 88 9.67 2.74 10.83
CA ALA A 88 9.88 4.12 10.42
C ALA A 88 8.71 5.03 10.83
N VAL A 89 7.46 4.59 10.62
CA VAL A 89 6.27 5.32 11.07
C VAL A 89 6.32 5.59 12.57
N ILE A 90 6.53 4.54 13.38
CA ILE A 90 6.51 4.64 14.84
C ILE A 90 7.69 5.48 15.33
N GLY A 91 8.90 5.25 14.82
CA GLY A 91 10.10 5.98 15.21
C GLY A 91 10.03 7.47 14.86
N LEU A 92 9.58 7.81 13.64
CA LEU A 92 9.44 9.20 13.23
C LEU A 92 8.28 9.91 13.94
N ALA A 93 7.24 9.18 14.35
CA ALA A 93 6.12 9.74 15.10
C ALA A 93 6.51 10.25 16.51
N GLN A 94 7.61 9.74 17.08
CA GLN A 94 8.17 10.21 18.35
C GLN A 94 8.81 11.61 18.26
N HIS A 95 8.97 12.15 17.06
CA HIS A 95 9.56 13.46 16.81
C HIS A 95 8.53 14.39 16.14
N PRO A 96 7.73 15.13 16.94
CA PRO A 96 6.72 16.03 16.40
C PRO A 96 7.34 17.12 15.51
N LEU A 97 6.72 17.36 14.37
CA LEU A 97 7.13 18.42 13.45
C LEU A 97 6.48 19.76 13.82
N PRO A 98 7.16 20.90 13.57
CA PRO A 98 6.55 22.21 13.62
C PRO A 98 5.30 22.28 12.71
N PRO A 99 4.22 22.99 13.11
CA PRO A 99 2.96 23.02 12.35
C PRO A 99 3.12 23.40 10.87
N LYS A 100 4.04 24.33 10.57
CA LYS A 100 4.34 24.74 9.18
C LYS A 100 4.91 23.59 8.34
N LEU A 101 5.87 22.83 8.87
CA LEU A 101 6.46 21.68 8.18
C LEU A 101 5.47 20.52 8.07
N PHE A 102 4.65 20.32 9.10
CA PHE A 102 3.58 19.33 9.10
C PHE A 102 2.59 19.59 7.95
N SER A 103 2.02 20.80 7.87
CA SER A 103 1.08 21.16 6.80
C SER A 103 1.73 21.13 5.41
N LEU A 104 2.97 21.60 5.29
CA LEU A 104 3.72 21.53 4.05
C LEU A 104 3.90 20.08 3.57
N GLY A 105 4.26 19.16 4.47
CA GLY A 105 4.42 17.75 4.14
C GLY A 105 3.13 17.10 3.62
N LEU A 106 1.97 17.46 4.19
CA LEU A 106 0.67 16.97 3.70
C LEU A 106 0.33 17.50 2.31
N VAL A 107 0.56 18.79 2.05
CA VAL A 107 0.36 19.40 0.73
C VAL A 107 1.28 18.76 -0.31
N LEU A 108 2.55 18.52 0.04
CA LEU A 108 3.51 17.84 -0.84
C LEU A 108 3.09 16.39 -1.10
N ALA A 109 2.63 15.65 -0.09
CA ALA A 109 2.14 14.29 -0.27
C ALA A 109 0.94 14.24 -1.22
N LEU A 110 -0.01 15.18 -1.09
CA LEU A 110 -1.15 15.31 -2.01
C LEU A 110 -0.68 15.60 -3.44
N GLY A 111 0.24 16.56 -3.61
CA GLY A 111 0.78 16.95 -4.92
C GLY A 111 1.54 15.81 -5.59
N VAL A 112 2.41 15.12 -4.86
CA VAL A 112 3.15 13.95 -5.37
C VAL A 112 2.18 12.85 -5.78
N PHE A 113 1.16 12.54 -4.96
CA PHE A 113 0.17 11.54 -5.34
C PHE A 113 -0.62 11.94 -6.60
N ALA A 114 -1.00 13.22 -6.74
CA ALA A 114 -1.71 13.71 -7.92
C ALA A 114 -0.87 13.56 -9.22
N LEU A 115 0.45 13.63 -9.12
CA LEU A 115 1.38 13.43 -10.24
C LEU A 115 1.67 11.94 -10.52
N VAL A 116 1.79 11.13 -9.47
CA VAL A 116 2.16 9.70 -9.58
C VAL A 116 0.96 8.84 -9.96
N GLY A 117 -0.19 9.10 -9.34
CA GLY A 117 -1.42 8.30 -9.45
C GLY A 117 -1.32 6.93 -8.76
N PRO A 118 -2.39 6.11 -8.86
CA PRO A 118 -2.41 4.75 -8.34
C PRO A 118 -1.49 3.84 -9.18
N ILE A 119 -0.81 2.92 -8.50
CA ILE A 119 0.11 1.95 -9.12
C ILE A 119 -0.46 0.55 -8.93
N THR A 120 -0.83 -0.08 -10.04
CA THR A 120 -1.22 -1.49 -10.01
C THR A 120 -0.01 -2.42 -9.97
N SER A 121 -0.19 -3.56 -9.30
CA SER A 121 0.71 -4.71 -9.41
C SER A 121 0.71 -5.24 -10.85
N LEU A 122 1.88 -5.70 -11.32
CA LEU A 122 2.08 -6.31 -12.63
C LEU A 122 1.17 -7.53 -12.88
N MET A 123 0.78 -8.24 -11.81
CA MET A 123 -0.08 -9.42 -11.89
C MET A 123 -1.58 -9.07 -11.96
N ARG A 124 -1.94 -7.78 -11.87
CA ARG A 124 -3.32 -7.33 -12.08
C ARG A 124 -3.51 -6.90 -13.53
N PRO A 125 -4.70 -7.13 -14.12
CA PRO A 125 -5.03 -6.59 -15.43
C PRO A 125 -4.74 -5.08 -15.48
N ARG A 126 -4.22 -4.60 -16.61
CA ARG A 126 -3.98 -3.18 -16.83
C ARG A 126 -5.31 -2.44 -16.65
N LEU A 127 -5.35 -1.48 -15.72
CA LEU A 127 -6.55 -0.69 -15.47
C LEU A 127 -6.93 0.09 -16.73
N GLN A 128 -8.22 0.17 -17.00
CA GLN A 128 -8.73 1.09 -18.00
C GLN A 128 -8.50 2.54 -17.52
N PRO A 129 -8.33 3.51 -18.42
CA PRO A 129 -8.12 4.92 -18.03
C PRO A 129 -9.22 5.47 -17.09
N GLN A 130 -10.46 4.98 -17.26
CA GLN A 130 -11.61 5.34 -16.43
C GLN A 130 -11.45 4.86 -14.98
N ASP A 131 -10.98 3.63 -14.78
CA ASP A 131 -10.74 3.07 -13.45
C ASP A 131 -9.60 3.79 -12.74
N VAL A 132 -8.52 4.10 -13.47
CA VAL A 132 -7.39 4.90 -12.94
C VAL A 132 -7.89 6.24 -12.41
N GLN A 133 -8.76 6.93 -13.17
CA GLN A 133 -9.33 8.19 -12.74
C GLN A 133 -10.22 8.03 -11.50
N HIS A 134 -11.05 6.99 -11.46
CA HIS A 134 -11.92 6.71 -10.32
C HIS A 134 -11.10 6.46 -9.03
N TYR A 135 -10.10 5.58 -9.07
CA TYR A 135 -9.24 5.31 -7.92
C TYR A 135 -8.40 6.52 -7.50
N SER A 136 -7.88 7.29 -8.47
CA SER A 136 -7.14 8.53 -8.18
C SER A 136 -8.00 9.52 -7.41
N LYS A 137 -9.23 9.77 -7.88
CA LYS A 137 -10.18 10.68 -7.21
C LYS A 137 -10.50 10.21 -5.79
N ARG A 138 -10.70 8.90 -5.58
CA ARG A 138 -10.97 8.33 -4.25
C ARG A 138 -9.79 8.53 -3.30
N VAL A 139 -8.56 8.28 -3.74
CA VAL A 139 -7.37 8.48 -2.90
C VAL A 139 -7.15 9.96 -2.61
N ILE A 140 -7.26 10.83 -3.61
CA ILE A 140 -7.16 12.29 -3.41
C ILE A 140 -8.19 12.75 -2.38
N PHE A 141 -9.45 12.29 -2.49
CA PHE A 141 -10.50 12.61 -1.53
C PHE A 141 -10.16 12.13 -0.11
N LEU A 142 -9.67 10.90 0.03
CA LEU A 142 -9.21 10.37 1.33
C LEU A 142 -8.04 11.19 1.89
N LEU A 143 -7.05 11.53 1.07
CA LEU A 143 -5.90 12.34 1.49
C LEU A 143 -6.32 13.75 1.91
N LEU A 144 -7.29 14.36 1.22
CA LEU A 144 -7.86 15.65 1.60
C LEU A 144 -8.57 15.56 2.95
N ILE A 145 -9.38 14.53 3.18
CA ILE A 145 -10.06 14.30 4.46
C ILE A 145 -9.05 14.15 5.58
N TYR A 146 -8.08 13.23 5.43
CA TYR A 146 -7.06 13.02 6.45
C TYR A 146 -6.26 14.29 6.71
N SER A 147 -5.82 14.99 5.66
CA SER A 147 -5.05 16.23 5.81
C SER A 147 -5.85 17.30 6.55
N SER A 148 -7.15 17.44 6.23
CA SER A 148 -8.03 18.40 6.88
C SER A 148 -8.21 18.08 8.37
N ILE A 149 -8.47 16.81 8.70
CA ILE A 149 -8.59 16.36 10.09
C ILE A 149 -7.29 16.61 10.87
N LEU A 150 -6.13 16.25 10.31
CA LEU A 150 -4.85 16.41 10.99
C LEU A 150 -4.45 17.89 11.19
N ILE A 151 -4.86 18.79 10.28
CA ILE A 151 -4.60 20.23 10.41
C ILE A 151 -5.55 20.87 11.43
N LEU A 152 -6.84 20.50 11.42
CA LEU A 152 -7.85 21.11 12.30
C LEU A 152 -7.77 20.61 13.76
N PHE A 153 -7.37 19.35 13.97
CA PHE A 153 -7.36 18.72 15.29
C PHE A 153 -5.91 18.42 15.76
N GLU A 154 -5.27 19.42 16.37
CA GLU A 154 -3.88 19.27 16.86
C GLU A 154 -3.76 18.28 18.04
N THR A 155 -4.81 18.12 18.83
CA THR A 155 -4.86 17.21 20.00
C THR A 155 -5.30 15.79 19.65
N LEU A 156 -5.45 15.46 18.36
CA LEU A 156 -5.87 14.14 17.93
C LEU A 156 -4.88 13.06 18.41
N PRO A 157 -5.34 11.96 19.06
CA PRO A 157 -4.47 10.86 19.42
C PRO A 157 -3.84 10.25 18.15
N TYR A 158 -2.58 9.84 18.25
CA TYR A 158 -1.83 9.23 17.15
C TYR A 158 -1.68 10.11 15.89
N ARG A 159 -1.87 11.43 16.00
CA ARG A 159 -1.76 12.39 14.89
C ARG A 159 -0.47 12.24 14.07
N ASN A 160 0.68 12.10 14.74
CA ASN A 160 1.97 11.95 14.07
C ASN A 160 2.11 10.59 13.36
N VAL A 161 1.51 9.53 13.91
CA VAL A 161 1.48 8.20 13.27
C VAL A 161 0.71 8.28 11.95
N ILE A 162 -0.49 8.86 11.97
CA ILE A 162 -1.33 9.03 10.78
C ILE A 162 -0.59 9.86 9.72
N TYR A 163 0.07 10.95 10.13
CA TYR A 163 0.89 11.79 9.25
C TYR A 163 1.99 10.98 8.55
N TRP A 164 2.81 10.23 9.30
CA TRP A 164 3.92 9.49 8.72
C TRP A 164 3.47 8.33 7.84
N VAL A 165 2.33 7.70 8.13
CA VAL A 165 1.72 6.70 7.23
C VAL A 165 1.42 7.31 5.87
N ILE A 166 0.80 8.51 5.84
CA ILE A 166 0.48 9.20 4.59
C ILE A 166 1.78 9.51 3.83
N VAL A 167 2.74 10.18 4.48
CA VAL A 167 3.99 10.60 3.82
C VAL A 167 4.76 9.40 3.28
N LEU A 168 4.96 8.35 4.08
CA LEU A 168 5.71 7.17 3.67
C LEU A 168 4.98 6.34 2.62
N GLN A 169 3.65 6.25 2.65
CA GLN A 169 2.89 5.56 1.60
C GLN A 169 3.02 6.30 0.25
N ILE A 170 2.97 7.64 0.24
CA ILE A 170 3.19 8.41 -0.98
C ILE A 170 4.64 8.27 -1.48
N PHE A 171 5.61 8.32 -0.58
CA PHE A 171 7.01 8.08 -0.92
C PHE A 171 7.22 6.69 -1.53
N GLN A 172 6.62 5.65 -0.94
CA GLN A 172 6.66 4.30 -1.47
C GLN A 172 6.05 4.21 -2.88
N LEU A 173 4.96 4.91 -3.16
CA LEU A 173 4.37 4.98 -4.51
C LEU A 173 5.31 5.68 -5.49
N LEU A 174 5.97 6.75 -5.08
CA LEU A 174 6.98 7.42 -5.92
C LEU A 174 8.12 6.45 -6.28
N CYS A 175 8.66 5.71 -5.30
CA CYS A 175 9.67 4.67 -5.54
C CYS A 175 9.16 3.59 -6.51
N ALA A 176 7.93 3.11 -6.32
CA ALA A 176 7.31 2.12 -7.20
C ALA A 176 7.16 2.65 -8.64
N ARG A 177 6.84 3.93 -8.82
CA ARG A 177 6.71 4.56 -10.14
C ARG A 177 8.06 4.63 -10.86
N ILE A 178 9.13 4.95 -10.12
CA ILE A 178 10.49 5.01 -10.66
C ILE A 178 10.97 3.61 -11.04
N ALA A 179 10.79 2.62 -10.15
CA ALA A 179 11.15 1.23 -10.43
C ALA A 179 10.45 0.68 -11.68
N ARG A 180 9.14 0.91 -11.82
CA ARG A 180 8.38 0.48 -12.99
C ARG A 180 8.76 1.19 -14.29
N LYS A 181 9.18 2.46 -14.23
CA LYS A 181 9.72 3.13 -15.43
C LYS A 181 10.99 2.40 -15.88
N GLY A 182 11.86 1.99 -14.96
CA GLY A 182 13.06 1.20 -15.26
C GLY A 182 12.74 -0.12 -15.98
N GLU A 183 11.80 -0.90 -15.45
CA GLU A 183 11.38 -2.19 -16.06
C GLU A 183 10.84 -2.03 -17.48
N ILE A 184 10.02 -1.00 -17.75
CA ILE A 184 9.49 -0.74 -19.10
C ILE A 184 10.60 -0.36 -20.09
N TYR A 185 11.62 0.38 -19.65
CA TYR A 185 12.76 0.72 -20.50
C TYR A 185 13.62 -0.51 -20.83
N GLU A 186 13.82 -1.42 -19.88
CA GLU A 186 14.55 -2.67 -20.10
C GLU A 186 13.82 -3.61 -21.08
N GLU A 187 12.50 -3.83 -20.92
CA GLU A 187 11.73 -4.65 -21.86
C GLU A 187 11.71 -4.07 -23.28
N VAL A 188 11.57 -2.75 -23.44
CA VAL A 188 11.58 -2.10 -24.76
C VAL A 188 12.95 -2.22 -25.43
N TYR A 189 14.04 -2.04 -24.67
CA TYR A 189 15.40 -2.15 -25.19
C TYR A 189 15.77 -3.59 -25.59
N ASP A 190 15.30 -4.60 -24.85
CA ASP A 190 15.50 -6.01 -25.22
C ASP A 190 14.67 -6.38 -26.46
N THR A 191 13.50 -5.77 -26.67
CA THR A 191 12.69 -6.02 -27.88
C THR A 191 13.17 -5.29 -29.14
N GLU A 192 13.92 -4.19 -29.03
CA GLU A 192 14.51 -3.49 -30.19
C GLU A 192 15.82 -4.12 -30.67
N ASN A 193 16.43 -5.01 -29.88
CA ASN A 193 17.67 -5.74 -30.23
C ASN A 193 17.42 -7.19 -30.70
N LEU A 194 16.18 -7.54 -31.03
CA LEU A 194 15.75 -8.82 -31.63
C LEU A 194 15.17 -8.58 -33.03
#